data_AF-A0A502BTV4-F1
#
_entry.id   AF-A0A502BTV4-F1
#
_cell.length_a   1.000
_cell.length_b   1.000
_cell.length_c   1.000
_cell.angle_alpha   90.00
_cell.angle_beta   90.00
_cell.angle_gamma   90.00
#
_symmetry.space_group_name_H-M   'P 1'
#
loop_
_entity.id
_entity.type
_entity.pdbx_description
1 polymer ?
#
loop_
_entity_poly.entity_id
_entity_poly.type
_entity_poly.pdbx_seq_one_letter_code
_entity_poly.pdbx_strand_id
1 'polypeptide(L)'
;MILLREDAMNQQQRMFLEQFEAMQTNLLLQRYRNGGLVPDAEVALLSVLEGRGYSRDQIDEAGRVGDTAAARHEIAEQEKAQRIEMRRVRQSADPAFKRFNLALKCVVIPVSAFFLLLAIPLLGNFIVIGGAGLLGCNTGENDVHPCMVLGSDVGSLIYGYVVDVFVVGGLNPFLAVMAFFGFLRTPFGASWLLTVVGIFVAREIRRQSFR
;
A
#
# COMPACT_ATOMS: atom_id res chain seq x y z
N MET A 1 49.50 29.68 38.38
CA MET A 1 48.38 30.42 37.75
C MET A 1 48.18 29.79 36.39
N ILE A 2 47.21 28.88 36.29
CA ILE A 2 46.99 28.01 35.13
C ILE A 2 46.21 28.85 34.11
N LEU A 3 46.97 29.61 33.32
CA LEU A 3 46.54 30.14 32.04
C LEU A 3 47.16 29.20 31.01
N LEU A 4 46.35 28.45 30.28
CA LEU A 4 46.64 27.80 28.98
C LEU A 4 45.56 26.75 28.76
N ARG A 5 44.59 27.06 27.88
CA ARG A 5 43.89 26.19 26.91
C ARG A 5 42.46 26.67 26.60
N GLU A 6 42.29 27.95 26.28
CA GLU A 6 41.22 28.38 25.36
C GLU A 6 41.75 28.15 23.94
N ASP A 7 41.88 26.87 23.56
CA ASP A 7 42.18 26.49 22.18
C ASP A 7 41.02 26.96 21.30
N ALA A 8 41.37 27.56 20.16
CA ALA A 8 40.46 28.14 19.19
C ALA A 8 39.28 27.20 18.88
N MET A 9 38.12 27.48 19.49
CA MET A 9 36.88 26.78 19.18
C MET A 9 36.57 27.02 17.70
N ASN A 10 36.71 25.96 16.90
CA ASN A 10 36.62 26.01 15.45
C ASN A 10 35.27 26.61 15.06
N GLN A 11 35.23 27.55 14.10
CA GLN A 11 33.99 28.28 13.76
C GLN A 11 32.84 27.33 13.39
N GLN A 12 33.18 26.16 12.86
CA GLN A 12 32.25 25.07 12.54
C GLN A 12 31.63 24.42 13.79
N GLN A 13 32.39 24.28 14.88
CA GLN A 13 31.91 23.74 16.15
C GLN A 13 30.91 24.69 16.84
N ARG A 14 31.12 26.01 16.73
CA ARG A 14 30.16 27.04 17.19
C ARG A 14 28.80 26.91 16.51
N MET A 15 28.80 26.72 15.19
CA MET A 15 27.55 26.55 14.44
C MET A 15 26.78 25.29 14.87
N PHE A 16 27.50 24.19 15.14
CA PHE A 16 26.86 22.97 15.66
C PHE A 16 26.29 23.16 17.06
N LEU A 17 26.99 23.86 17.94
CA LEU A 17 26.52 24.17 19.30
C LEU A 17 25.19 24.94 19.27
N GLU A 18 25.13 26.04 18.53
CA GLU A 18 23.89 26.83 18.41
C GLU A 18 22.72 26.00 17.85
N GLN A 19 23.00 25.14 16.87
CA GLN A 19 21.98 24.26 16.30
C GLN A 19 21.51 23.17 17.28
N PHE A 20 22.41 22.60 18.08
CA PHE A 20 22.06 21.56 19.06
C PHE A 20 21.39 22.13 20.30
N GLU A 21 21.75 23.34 20.73
CA GLU A 21 21.07 24.04 21.83
C GLU A 21 19.59 24.29 21.55
N ALA A 22 19.22 24.57 20.30
CA ALA A 22 17.84 24.74 19.88
C ALA A 22 17.04 23.41 19.78
N MET A 23 17.71 22.24 19.85
CA MET A 23 17.10 20.94 19.62
C MET A 23 16.60 20.29 20.93
N GLN A 24 15.54 19.48 20.84
CA GLN A 24 15.05 18.70 22.00
C GLN A 24 16.05 17.60 22.38
N THR A 25 16.21 17.36 23.69
CA THR A 25 17.17 16.37 24.24
C THR A 25 16.94 14.96 23.69
N ASN A 26 15.69 14.55 23.47
CA ASN A 26 15.35 13.25 22.89
C ASN A 26 15.93 13.07 21.48
N LEU A 27 15.92 14.13 20.66
CA LEU A 27 16.49 14.10 19.32
C LEU A 27 18.02 14.11 19.34
N LEU A 28 18.64 14.81 20.30
CA LEU A 28 20.09 14.79 20.49
C LEU A 28 20.59 13.40 20.87
N LEU A 29 19.92 12.74 21.83
CA LEU A 29 20.22 11.36 22.23
C LEU A 29 20.00 10.38 21.07
N GLN A 30 18.93 10.55 20.29
CA GLN A 30 18.68 9.74 19.10
C GLN A 30 19.75 9.94 18.03
N ARG A 31 20.23 11.18 17.83
CA ARG A 31 21.25 11.51 16.84
C ARG A 31 22.61 10.96 17.24
N TYR A 32 22.98 11.05 18.51
CA TYR A 32 24.17 10.40 19.07
C TYR A 32 24.12 8.88 18.85
N ARG A 33 22.97 8.26 19.12
CA ARG A 33 22.74 6.82 18.94
C ARG A 33 22.89 6.36 17.48
N ASN A 34 22.38 7.15 16.53
CA ASN A 34 22.48 6.80 15.10
C ASN A 34 23.92 6.84 14.57
N GLY A 35 24.86 7.44 15.32
CA GLY A 35 26.26 7.58 14.91
C GLY A 35 26.42 8.44 13.65
N GLY A 36 27.59 8.34 13.02
CA GLY A 36 27.88 9.05 11.76
C GLY A 36 28.01 10.57 11.90
N LEU A 37 28.16 11.08 13.13
CA LEU A 37 28.51 12.48 13.35
C LEU A 37 29.98 12.71 12.99
N VAL A 38 30.25 13.88 12.42
CA VAL A 38 31.62 14.38 12.27
C VAL A 38 32.21 14.58 13.68
N PRO A 39 33.50 14.29 13.92
CA PRO A 39 34.10 14.38 15.26
C PRO A 39 33.81 15.70 15.99
N ASP A 40 33.88 16.83 15.28
CA ASP A 40 33.58 18.16 15.85
C ASP A 40 32.11 18.31 16.28
N ALA A 41 31.18 17.72 15.53
CA ALA A 41 29.76 17.71 15.85
C ALA A 41 29.45 16.77 17.02
N GLU A 42 30.19 15.67 17.16
CA GLU A 42 30.07 14.76 18.30
C GLU A 42 30.50 15.46 19.60
N VAL A 43 31.63 16.16 19.60
CA VAL A 43 32.09 16.94 20.77
C VAL A 43 31.08 18.03 21.13
N ALA A 44 30.56 18.77 20.14
CA ALA A 44 29.54 19.79 20.37
C ALA A 44 28.21 19.22 20.90
N LEU A 45 27.81 18.04 20.44
CA LEU A 45 26.59 17.39 20.91
C LEU A 45 26.74 16.87 22.35
N LEU A 46 27.90 16.29 22.69
CA LEU A 46 28.21 15.82 24.04
C LEU A 46 28.26 16.97 25.04
N SER A 47 28.85 18.11 24.68
CA SER A 47 28.89 19.28 25.58
C SER A 47 27.51 19.88 25.85
N VAL A 48 26.60 19.88 24.87
CA VAL A 48 25.21 20.31 25.07
C VAL A 48 24.45 19.33 25.97
N LEU A 49 24.67 18.02 25.81
CA LEU A 49 24.06 17.02 26.69
C LEU A 49 24.58 17.12 28.13
N GLU A 50 25.89 17.34 28.31
CA GLU A 50 26.51 17.58 29.60
C GLU A 50 25.97 18.85 30.26
N GLY A 51 25.83 19.94 29.50
CA GLY A 51 25.20 21.19 29.96
C GLY A 51 23.72 21.03 30.38
N ARG A 52 23.05 19.99 29.88
CA ARG A 52 21.68 19.60 30.26
C ARG A 52 21.63 18.56 31.39
N GLY A 53 22.77 18.24 31.99
CA GLY A 53 22.88 17.34 33.15
C GLY A 53 22.97 15.85 32.82
N TYR A 54 23.21 15.48 31.57
CA TYR A 54 23.44 14.09 31.18
C TYR A 54 24.92 13.74 31.28
N SER A 55 25.28 12.79 32.12
CA SER A 55 26.65 12.26 32.16
C SER A 55 26.91 11.31 30.99
N ARG A 56 28.18 11.17 30.59
CA ARG A 56 28.58 10.25 29.52
C ARG A 56 28.10 8.81 29.77
N ASP A 57 28.18 8.36 31.02
CA ASP A 57 27.69 7.05 31.45
C ASP A 57 26.16 6.91 31.29
N GLN A 58 25.40 7.98 31.56
CA GLN A 58 23.94 7.99 31.36
C GLN A 58 23.56 7.98 29.88
N ILE A 59 24.35 8.64 29.03
CA ILE A 59 24.15 8.66 27.57
C ILE A 59 24.39 7.26 27.00
N ASP A 60 25.48 6.60 27.42
CA ASP A 60 25.83 5.25 26.96
C ASP A 60 24.83 4.19 27.49
N GLU A 61 24.38 4.32 28.74
CA GLU A 61 23.37 3.43 29.31
C GLU A 61 21.99 3.62 28.65
N ALA A 62 21.59 4.86 28.36
CA ALA A 62 20.37 5.14 27.60
C ALA A 62 20.43 4.56 26.18
N GLY A 63 21.62 4.57 25.56
CA GLY A 63 21.88 3.91 24.27
C GLY A 63 21.64 2.40 24.34
N ARG A 64 22.27 1.71 25.32
CA ARG A 64 22.11 0.25 25.50
C ARG A 64 20.67 -0.17 25.80
N VAL A 65 19.96 0.58 26.63
CA VAL A 65 18.54 0.30 26.93
C VAL A 65 17.67 0.51 25.68
N GLY A 66 17.97 1.53 24.86
CA GLY A 66 17.27 1.76 23.59
C GLY A 66 17.51 0.67 22.55
N ASP A 67 18.74 0.16 22.44
CA ASP A 67 19.11 -0.92 21.51
C ASP A 67 18.48 -2.26 21.91
N THR A 68 18.48 -2.58 23.20
CA THR A 68 17.80 -3.77 23.71
C THR A 68 16.28 -3.69 23.56
N ALA A 69 15.68 -2.50 23.71
CA ALA A 69 14.25 -2.30 23.46
C ALA A 69 13.88 -2.43 21.97
N ALA A 70 14.70 -1.86 21.08
CA ALA A 70 14.51 -2.00 19.63
C ALA A 70 14.67 -3.46 19.17
N ALA A 71 15.71 -4.15 19.64
CA ALA A 71 15.91 -5.57 19.34
C ALA A 71 14.75 -6.43 19.88
N ARG A 72 14.22 -6.14 21.08
CA ARG A 72 13.03 -6.83 21.61
C ARG A 72 11.79 -6.58 20.76
N HIS A 73 11.61 -5.37 20.24
CA HIS A 73 10.49 -5.05 19.36
C HIS A 73 10.60 -5.83 18.03
N GLU A 74 11.78 -5.84 17.41
CA GLU A 74 12.04 -6.59 16.19
C GLU A 74 11.84 -8.10 16.38
N ILE A 75 12.34 -8.66 17.50
CA ILE A 75 12.11 -10.07 17.85
C ILE A 75 10.61 -10.33 18.05
N ALA A 76 9.88 -9.46 18.74
CA ALA A 76 8.45 -9.61 18.94
C ALA A 76 7.66 -9.54 17.63
N GLU A 77 8.07 -8.69 16.68
CA GLU A 77 7.48 -8.64 15.34
C GLU A 77 7.79 -9.89 14.53
N GLN A 78 9.03 -10.37 14.58
CA GLN A 78 9.42 -11.63 13.94
C GLN A 78 8.67 -12.83 14.50
N GLU A 79 8.52 -12.92 15.83
CA GLU A 79 7.71 -13.97 16.46
C GLU A 79 6.24 -13.90 16.04
N LYS A 80 5.66 -12.69 15.95
CA LYS A 80 4.29 -12.50 15.46
C LYS A 80 4.18 -12.96 14.00
N ALA A 81 5.12 -12.58 13.14
CA ALA A 81 5.15 -13.00 11.74
C ALA A 81 5.25 -14.52 11.61
N GLN A 82 6.16 -15.16 12.35
CA GLN A 82 6.33 -16.60 12.37
C GLN A 82 5.08 -17.33 12.88
N ARG A 83 4.42 -16.82 13.93
CA ARG A 83 3.14 -17.39 14.42
C ARG A 83 2.05 -17.30 13.37
N ILE A 84 1.95 -16.19 12.62
CA ILE A 84 0.98 -16.03 11.54
C ILE A 84 1.29 -17.01 10.40
N GLU A 85 2.55 -17.17 10.04
CA GLU A 85 2.98 -18.08 9.00
C GLU A 85 2.71 -19.55 9.36
N MET A 86 3.12 -20.00 10.55
CA MET A 86 2.82 -21.35 11.04
C MET A 86 1.32 -21.64 11.05
N ARG A 87 0.49 -20.65 11.43
CA ARG A 87 -0.98 -20.77 11.36
C ARG A 87 -1.47 -20.93 9.92
N ARG A 88 -0.93 -20.18 8.96
CA ARG A 88 -1.29 -20.31 7.54
C ARG A 88 -0.89 -21.67 6.99
N VAL A 89 0.30 -22.17 7.31
CA VAL A 89 0.76 -23.49 6.90
C VAL A 89 -0.16 -24.57 7.44
N ARG A 90 -0.48 -24.54 8.74
CA ARG A 90 -1.43 -25.48 9.36
C ARG A 90 -2.83 -25.42 8.75
N GLN A 91 -3.33 -24.21 8.45
CA GLN A 91 -4.63 -24.03 7.78
C GLN A 91 -4.63 -24.52 6.33
N SER A 92 -3.51 -24.36 5.61
CA SER A 92 -3.36 -24.85 4.23
C SER A 92 -3.24 -26.37 4.15
N ALA A 93 -2.81 -27.03 5.24
CA ALA A 93 -2.70 -28.47 5.33
C ALA A 93 -4.04 -29.18 5.61
N ASP A 94 -5.05 -28.49 6.18
CA ASP A 94 -6.36 -29.10 6.46
C ASP A 94 -7.15 -29.33 5.14
N PRO A 95 -7.47 -30.59 4.80
CA PRO A 95 -8.20 -30.92 3.57
C PRO A 95 -9.59 -30.27 3.51
N ALA A 96 -10.23 -29.96 4.63
CA ALA A 96 -11.53 -29.32 4.62
C ALA A 96 -11.47 -27.84 4.25
N PHE A 97 -10.44 -27.10 4.66
CA PHE A 97 -10.24 -25.72 4.23
C PHE A 97 -10.02 -25.64 2.72
N LYS A 98 -9.34 -26.64 2.13
CA LYS A 98 -9.23 -26.77 0.67
C LYS A 98 -10.61 -26.97 0.03
N ARG A 99 -11.47 -27.82 0.60
CA ARG A 99 -12.84 -28.04 0.10
C ARG A 99 -13.70 -26.77 0.18
N PHE A 100 -13.65 -26.03 1.29
CA PHE A 100 -14.38 -24.76 1.41
C PHE A 100 -13.89 -23.72 0.42
N ASN A 101 -12.57 -23.60 0.23
CA ASN A 101 -12.01 -22.68 -0.74
C ASN A 101 -12.38 -23.08 -2.18
N LEU A 102 -12.37 -24.38 -2.49
CA LEU A 102 -12.82 -24.88 -3.78
C LEU A 102 -14.31 -24.61 -4.01
N ALA A 103 -15.17 -24.91 -3.03
CA ALA A 103 -16.61 -24.63 -3.10
C ALA A 103 -16.88 -23.14 -3.30
N LEU A 104 -16.22 -22.28 -2.52
CA LEU A 104 -16.33 -20.83 -2.68
C LEU A 104 -15.88 -20.38 -4.07
N LYS A 105 -14.77 -20.91 -4.58
CA LYS A 105 -14.28 -20.64 -5.94
C LYS A 105 -15.29 -21.08 -7.00
N CYS A 106 -15.85 -22.27 -6.91
CA CYS A 106 -16.85 -22.77 -7.86
C CYS A 106 -18.11 -21.90 -7.88
N VAL A 107 -18.48 -21.29 -6.76
CA VAL A 107 -19.68 -20.46 -6.66
C VAL A 107 -19.41 -18.99 -7.05
N VAL A 108 -18.24 -18.46 -6.70
CA VAL A 108 -17.90 -17.04 -6.91
C VAL A 108 -17.28 -16.81 -8.29
N ILE A 109 -16.39 -17.68 -8.78
CA ILE A 109 -15.67 -17.48 -10.04
C ILE A 109 -16.61 -17.28 -11.23
N PRO A 110 -17.68 -18.08 -11.44
CA PRO A 110 -18.56 -17.88 -12.60
C PRO A 110 -19.25 -16.52 -12.57
N VAL A 111 -19.69 -16.08 -11.38
CA VAL A 111 -20.32 -14.76 -11.19
C VAL A 111 -19.31 -13.64 -11.43
N SER A 112 -18.12 -13.73 -10.83
CA SER A 112 -17.03 -12.78 -11.08
C SER A 112 -16.61 -12.73 -12.55
N ALA A 113 -16.53 -13.89 -13.22
CA ALA A 113 -16.16 -13.99 -14.63
C ALA A 113 -17.21 -13.33 -15.52
N PHE A 114 -18.50 -13.49 -15.20
CA PHE A 114 -19.58 -12.80 -15.90
C PHE A 114 -19.45 -11.27 -15.79
N PHE A 115 -19.20 -10.74 -14.58
CA PHE A 115 -18.93 -9.30 -14.41
C PHE A 115 -17.67 -8.85 -15.14
N LEU A 116 -16.62 -9.66 -15.13
CA LEU A 116 -15.38 -9.35 -15.81
C LEU A 116 -15.58 -9.30 -17.33
N LEU A 117 -16.35 -10.23 -17.90
CA LEU A 117 -16.75 -10.21 -19.31
C LEU A 117 -17.57 -8.96 -19.65
N LEU A 118 -18.50 -8.54 -18.78
CA LEU A 118 -19.23 -7.29 -18.94
C LEU A 118 -18.36 -6.03 -18.77
N ALA A 119 -17.21 -6.16 -18.09
CA ALA A 119 -16.24 -5.08 -17.96
C ALA A 119 -15.27 -4.98 -19.16
N ILE A 120 -15.17 -5.99 -20.03
CA ILE A 120 -14.28 -5.95 -21.21
C ILE A 120 -14.58 -4.75 -22.13
N PRO A 121 -15.85 -4.41 -22.45
CA PRO A 121 -16.16 -3.22 -23.25
C PRO A 121 -15.62 -1.92 -22.65
N LEU A 122 -15.57 -1.79 -21.31
CA LEU A 122 -14.97 -0.62 -20.66
C LEU A 122 -13.47 -0.53 -20.97
N LEU A 123 -12.76 -1.65 -20.94
CA LEU A 123 -11.33 -1.68 -21.28
C LEU A 123 -11.11 -1.28 -22.75
N GLY A 124 -11.99 -1.71 -23.64
CA GLY A 124 -12.00 -1.29 -25.05
C GLY A 124 -12.13 0.23 -25.20
N ASN A 125 -13.01 0.86 -24.42
CA ASN A 125 -13.17 2.33 -24.43
C ASN A 125 -11.89 3.06 -24.04
N PHE A 126 -11.20 2.59 -22.98
CA PHE A 126 -9.92 3.19 -22.57
C PHE A 126 -8.82 3.02 -23.61
N ILE A 127 -8.75 1.86 -24.27
CA ILE A 127 -7.74 1.59 -25.31
C ILE A 127 -7.98 2.47 -26.52
N VAL A 128 -9.23 2.66 -26.95
CA VAL A 128 -9.51 3.49 -28.13
C VAL A 128 -9.30 4.98 -27.84
N ILE A 129 -9.80 5.49 -26.72
CA ILE A 129 -9.60 6.90 -26.35
C ILE A 129 -8.12 7.19 -26.08
N GLY A 130 -7.44 6.33 -25.33
CA GLY A 130 -6.02 6.46 -25.04
C GLY A 130 -5.14 6.27 -26.26
N GLY A 131 -5.45 5.29 -27.11
CA GLY A 131 -4.73 5.03 -28.35
C GLY A 131 -4.88 6.15 -29.38
N ALA A 132 -6.08 6.70 -29.54
CA ALA A 132 -6.33 7.86 -30.39
C ALA A 132 -5.56 9.10 -29.88
N GLY A 133 -5.57 9.34 -28.56
CA GLY A 133 -4.83 10.45 -27.95
C GLY A 133 -3.32 10.34 -28.11
N LEU A 134 -2.75 9.12 -28.01
CA LEU A 134 -1.31 8.89 -28.21
C LEU A 134 -0.86 9.04 -29.66
N LEU A 135 -1.76 8.79 -30.62
CA LEU A 135 -1.49 8.93 -32.05
C LEU A 135 -1.75 10.34 -32.59
N GLY A 136 -2.08 11.30 -31.72
CA GLY A 136 -2.36 12.69 -32.11
C GLY A 136 -3.69 12.88 -32.81
N CYS A 137 -4.59 11.90 -32.75
CA CYS A 137 -5.95 12.00 -33.29
C CYS A 137 -6.82 12.77 -32.30
N ASN A 138 -7.14 14.03 -32.61
CA ASN A 138 -7.99 14.85 -31.76
C ASN A 138 -9.47 14.46 -31.98
N THR A 139 -10.12 13.86 -30.99
CA THR A 139 -11.53 13.42 -31.06
C THR A 139 -12.52 14.54 -30.68
N GLY A 140 -12.16 15.78 -30.97
CA GLY A 140 -12.98 16.96 -30.64
C GLY A 140 -14.13 17.16 -31.63
N GLU A 141 -15.31 17.50 -31.10
CA GLU A 141 -16.58 17.68 -31.83
C GLU A 141 -16.54 18.73 -32.95
N ASN A 142 -15.53 19.61 -32.94
CA ASN A 142 -15.42 20.74 -33.87
C ASN A 142 -14.45 20.50 -35.05
N ASP A 143 -13.69 19.40 -35.07
CA ASP A 143 -12.77 19.10 -36.18
C ASP A 143 -12.48 17.59 -36.25
N VAL A 144 -13.39 16.84 -36.87
CA VAL A 144 -13.20 15.41 -37.14
C VAL A 144 -12.20 15.26 -38.29
N HIS A 145 -10.91 15.38 -38.00
CA HIS A 145 -9.89 15.08 -38.99
C HIS A 145 -9.78 13.56 -39.18
N PRO A 146 -9.93 13.04 -40.41
CA PRO A 146 -9.75 11.61 -40.66
C PRO A 146 -8.30 11.24 -40.34
N CYS A 147 -8.10 10.45 -39.29
CA CYS A 147 -6.78 9.96 -38.95
C CYS A 147 -6.30 8.99 -40.04
N MET A 148 -5.39 9.49 -40.89
CA MET A 148 -4.91 8.82 -42.11
C MET A 148 -4.33 7.42 -41.85
N VAL A 149 -3.82 7.17 -40.64
CA VAL A 149 -3.24 5.88 -40.23
C VAL A 149 -4.27 4.76 -40.14
N LEU A 150 -5.57 5.06 -39.97
CA LEU A 150 -6.63 4.04 -39.95
C LEU A 150 -7.40 3.90 -41.27
N GLY A 151 -7.04 4.62 -42.33
CA GLY A 151 -7.70 4.52 -43.62
C GLY A 151 -9.05 5.25 -43.64
N SER A 152 -9.24 6.07 -44.66
CA SER A 152 -10.31 7.07 -44.79
C SER A 152 -11.75 6.54 -44.73
N ASP A 153 -11.99 5.23 -44.70
CA ASP A 153 -13.32 4.60 -44.55
C ASP A 153 -13.52 3.85 -43.22
N VAL A 154 -12.44 3.52 -42.52
CA VAL A 154 -12.53 2.82 -41.23
C VAL A 154 -12.79 3.82 -40.10
N GLY A 155 -12.47 5.11 -40.30
CA GLY A 155 -12.72 6.16 -39.31
C GLY A 155 -14.19 6.33 -38.93
N SER A 156 -15.11 6.26 -39.89
CA SER A 156 -16.56 6.31 -39.65
C SER A 156 -17.07 5.04 -38.94
N LEU A 157 -16.58 3.88 -39.37
CA LEU A 157 -16.96 2.58 -38.82
C LEU A 157 -16.42 2.41 -37.39
N ILE A 158 -15.20 2.89 -37.13
CA ILE A 158 -14.60 2.95 -35.80
C ILE A 158 -15.26 4.02 -34.97
N TYR A 159 -15.62 5.20 -35.52
CA TYR A 159 -16.33 6.21 -34.74
C TYR A 159 -17.71 5.72 -34.31
N GLY A 160 -18.48 5.10 -35.22
CA GLY A 160 -19.76 4.46 -34.89
C GLY A 160 -19.58 3.31 -33.88
N TYR A 161 -18.60 2.44 -34.09
CA TYR A 161 -18.27 1.37 -33.15
C TYR A 161 -17.78 1.89 -31.79
N VAL A 162 -17.04 2.99 -31.75
CA VAL A 162 -16.51 3.60 -30.53
C VAL A 162 -17.63 4.31 -29.78
N VAL A 163 -18.51 5.04 -30.46
CA VAL A 163 -19.69 5.64 -29.82
C VAL A 163 -20.62 4.55 -29.31
N ASP A 164 -20.86 3.48 -30.08
CA ASP A 164 -21.67 2.34 -29.64
C ASP A 164 -21.02 1.58 -28.48
N VAL A 165 -19.71 1.29 -28.52
CA VAL A 165 -18.99 0.62 -27.43
C VAL A 165 -18.77 1.55 -26.23
N PHE A 166 -18.77 2.87 -26.41
CA PHE A 166 -18.72 3.86 -25.33
C PHE A 166 -20.06 3.98 -24.63
N VAL A 167 -21.15 4.09 -25.38
CA VAL A 167 -22.52 4.10 -24.85
C VAL A 167 -22.85 2.75 -24.22
N VAL A 168 -22.59 1.64 -24.93
CA VAL A 168 -22.78 0.29 -24.40
C VAL A 168 -21.85 0.08 -23.22
N GLY A 169 -20.55 0.35 -23.33
CA GLY A 169 -19.56 0.11 -22.28
C GLY A 169 -19.74 0.99 -21.05
N GLY A 170 -20.21 2.23 -21.20
CA GLY A 170 -20.56 3.11 -20.07
C GLY A 170 -21.87 2.72 -19.40
N LEU A 171 -22.88 2.30 -20.17
CA LEU A 171 -24.15 1.78 -19.64
C LEU A 171 -24.01 0.36 -19.07
N ASN A 172 -23.07 -0.45 -19.58
CA ASN A 172 -22.89 -1.86 -19.20
C ASN A 172 -22.65 -2.08 -17.71
N PRO A 173 -21.73 -1.36 -17.02
CA PRO A 173 -21.55 -1.54 -15.58
C PRO A 173 -22.79 -1.15 -14.79
N PHE A 174 -23.51 -0.10 -15.21
CA PHE A 174 -24.75 0.30 -14.55
C PHE A 174 -25.85 -0.75 -14.73
N LEU A 175 -26.02 -1.27 -15.96
CA LEU A 175 -26.94 -2.36 -16.27
C LEU A 175 -26.53 -3.66 -15.56
N ALA A 176 -25.25 -3.97 -15.45
CA ALA A 176 -24.73 -5.13 -14.75
C ALA A 176 -25.04 -5.05 -13.25
N VAL A 177 -24.87 -3.88 -12.63
CA VAL A 177 -25.23 -3.65 -11.22
C VAL A 177 -26.73 -3.76 -11.01
N MET A 178 -27.54 -3.15 -11.88
CA MET A 178 -29.00 -3.25 -11.83
C MET A 178 -29.47 -4.70 -12.03
N ALA A 179 -28.90 -5.43 -12.99
CA ALA A 179 -29.18 -6.84 -13.23
C ALA A 179 -28.75 -7.71 -12.06
N PHE A 180 -27.64 -7.39 -11.38
CA PHE A 180 -27.20 -8.06 -10.17
C PHE A 180 -28.19 -7.89 -9.02
N PHE A 181 -28.62 -6.65 -8.75
CA PHE A 181 -29.63 -6.41 -7.73
C PHE A 181 -30.98 -7.03 -8.09
N GLY A 182 -31.34 -7.03 -9.39
CA GLY A 182 -32.49 -7.76 -9.90
C GLY A 182 -32.37 -9.26 -9.63
N PHE A 183 -31.23 -9.87 -9.96
CA PHE A 183 -30.93 -11.27 -9.68
C PHE A 183 -31.00 -11.59 -8.18
N LEU A 184 -30.41 -10.76 -7.32
CA LEU A 184 -30.45 -10.96 -5.86
C LEU A 184 -31.88 -10.94 -5.28
N ARG A 185 -32.81 -10.24 -5.92
CA ARG A 185 -34.23 -10.24 -5.54
C ARG A 185 -34.98 -11.50 -5.98
N THR A 186 -34.42 -12.30 -6.89
CA THR A 186 -35.02 -13.58 -7.28
C THR A 186 -34.74 -14.67 -6.23
N PRO A 187 -35.59 -15.70 -6.13
CA PRO A 187 -35.33 -16.82 -5.21
C PRO A 187 -34.00 -17.53 -5.51
N PHE A 188 -33.56 -17.56 -6.77
CA PHE A 188 -32.28 -18.13 -7.18
C PHE A 188 -31.09 -17.30 -6.69
N GLY A 189 -31.17 -15.96 -6.78
CA GLY A 189 -30.11 -15.09 -6.27
C GLY A 189 -30.05 -15.07 -4.75
N ALA A 190 -31.20 -15.10 -4.08
CA ALA A 190 -31.27 -15.21 -2.63
C ALA A 190 -30.67 -16.53 -2.13
N SER A 191 -30.99 -17.67 -2.77
CA SER A 191 -30.43 -18.98 -2.39
C SER A 191 -28.93 -19.07 -2.67
N TRP A 192 -28.46 -18.49 -3.78
CA TRP A 192 -27.03 -18.36 -4.08
C TRP A 192 -26.31 -17.54 -3.00
N LEU A 193 -26.84 -16.37 -2.63
CA LEU A 193 -26.25 -15.50 -1.61
C LEU A 193 -26.20 -16.21 -0.24
N LEU A 194 -27.28 -16.88 0.15
CA LEU A 194 -27.32 -17.69 1.38
C LEU A 194 -26.27 -18.80 1.37
N THR A 195 -26.04 -19.44 0.22
CA THR A 195 -25.02 -20.47 0.06
C THR A 195 -23.62 -19.89 0.23
N VAL A 196 -23.32 -18.73 -0.38
CA VAL A 196 -22.04 -18.03 -0.22
C VAL A 196 -21.80 -17.64 1.23
N VAL A 197 -22.79 -17.02 1.87
CA VAL A 197 -22.71 -16.61 3.28
C VAL A 197 -22.56 -17.85 4.18
N GLY A 198 -23.31 -18.91 3.92
CA GLY A 198 -23.22 -20.17 4.68
C GLY A 198 -21.85 -20.82 4.59
N ILE A 199 -21.25 -20.88 3.39
CA ILE A 199 -19.87 -21.38 3.20
C ILE A 199 -18.87 -20.50 3.94
N PHE A 200 -19.05 -19.17 3.92
CA PHE A 200 -18.16 -18.24 4.62
C PHE A 200 -18.26 -18.38 6.15
N VAL A 201 -19.48 -18.44 6.69
CA VAL A 201 -19.75 -18.66 8.11
C VAL A 201 -19.20 -20.01 8.56
N ALA A 202 -19.46 -21.10 7.82
CA ALA A 202 -18.93 -22.42 8.13
C ALA A 202 -17.39 -22.44 8.13
N ARG A 203 -16.77 -21.73 7.19
CA ARG A 203 -15.31 -21.55 7.13
C ARG A 203 -14.79 -20.78 8.35
N GLU A 204 -15.45 -19.69 8.75
CA GLU A 204 -15.00 -18.87 9.87
C GLU A 204 -15.23 -19.56 11.23
N ILE A 205 -16.35 -20.28 11.42
CA ILE A 205 -16.58 -21.12 12.60
C ILE A 205 -15.46 -22.16 12.73
N ARG A 206 -15.13 -22.86 11.64
CA ARG A 206 -14.03 -23.83 11.65
C ARG A 206 -12.69 -23.15 11.94
N ARG A 207 -12.46 -21.95 11.42
CA ARG A 207 -11.24 -21.17 11.69
C ARG A 207 -11.11 -20.78 13.16
N GLN A 208 -12.22 -20.44 13.81
CA GLN A 208 -12.26 -20.15 15.24
C GLN A 208 -12.04 -21.40 16.09
N SER A 209 -12.56 -22.57 15.68
CA SER A 209 -12.31 -23.85 16.36
C SER A 209 -10.84 -24.29 16.37
N PHE A 210 -9.99 -23.71 15.51
CA PHE A 210 -8.55 -23.96 15.47
C PHE A 210 -7.70 -22.86 16.16
N ARG A 211 -8.34 -21.85 16.77
CA ARG A 211 -7.66 -20.87 17.64
C ARG A 211 -7.59 -21.39 19.06
#